data_AF-X1QG82-F1
#
_entry.id   AF-X1QG82-F1
#
_cell.length_a   1.000
_cell.length_b   1.000
_cell.length_c   1.000
_cell.angle_alpha   90.00
_cell.angle_beta   90.00
_cell.angle_gamma   90.00
#
_symmetry.space_group_name_H-M   'P 1'
#
loop_
_entity.id
_entity.type
_entity.pdbx_description
1 polymer ?
#
loop_
_entity_poly.entity_id
_entity_poly.type
_entity_poly.pdbx_seq_one_letter_code
_entity_poly.pdbx_strand_id
1 'polypeptide(L)'
;GREEIAQVATISAEDSEVGQLIAQAMEEVGKDGVITVEESKTFGIQKEIVKGLQFDRGYISPYMITDTERMEAIFEDPHILITDKKISSLQDILPVLEKIAQTGKKELVIIADEVEGDALATLVVNKLRGIFNTLAIKSPGFGDRKKEMLEDIAIVTGGQVISEEVGLKLDKIEMGQLGSARKVISTKENTTIIEGKGEKGNIEARISQIKKQIKENESEFDKEKLQERLAKLAGGVAVIK
;
A
#
# COMPACT_ATOMS: atom_id res chain seq x y z
N GLY A 1 -21.63 6.28 -18.92
CA GLY A 1 -20.27 6.75 -18.54
C GLY A 1 -20.32 7.38 -17.16
N ARG A 2 -20.19 8.71 -17.06
CA ARG A 2 -20.26 9.43 -15.77
C ARG A 2 -21.68 9.54 -15.19
N GLU A 3 -22.67 9.86 -16.01
CA GLU A 3 -24.06 10.04 -15.56
C GLU A 3 -24.65 8.75 -14.96
N GLU A 4 -24.36 7.60 -15.57
CA GLU A 4 -24.76 6.29 -15.05
C GLU A 4 -24.09 5.98 -13.70
N ILE A 5 -22.79 6.26 -13.57
CA ILE A 5 -22.06 6.09 -12.30
C ILE A 5 -22.66 7.00 -11.22
N ALA A 6 -22.91 8.26 -11.56
CA ALA A 6 -23.52 9.23 -10.64
C ALA A 6 -24.92 8.79 -10.20
N GLN A 7 -25.72 8.25 -11.12
CA GLN A 7 -27.07 7.77 -10.83
C GLN A 7 -27.04 6.56 -9.88
N VAL A 8 -26.19 5.56 -10.16
CA VAL A 8 -26.03 4.39 -9.29
C VAL A 8 -25.52 4.80 -7.91
N ALA A 9 -24.48 5.64 -7.86
CA ALA A 9 -23.91 6.11 -6.61
C ALA A 9 -24.90 6.94 -5.78
N THR A 10 -25.72 7.80 -6.42
CA THR A 10 -26.78 8.57 -5.77
C THR A 10 -27.82 7.67 -5.13
N ILE A 11 -28.24 6.62 -5.84
CA ILE A 11 -29.23 5.66 -5.31
C ILE A 11 -28.64 4.88 -4.14
N SER A 12 -27.38 4.43 -4.24
CA SER A 12 -26.72 3.68 -3.16
C SER A 12 -26.41 4.51 -1.92
N ALA A 13 -26.09 5.80 -2.10
CA ALA A 13 -25.79 6.72 -1.00
C ALA A 13 -27.03 7.45 -0.45
N GLU A 14 -28.18 7.34 -1.14
CA GLU A 14 -29.38 8.14 -0.90
C GLU A 14 -29.13 9.67 -0.90
N ASP A 15 -28.05 10.10 -1.57
CA ASP A 15 -27.57 11.47 -1.59
C ASP A 15 -26.97 11.81 -2.96
N SER A 16 -27.52 12.84 -3.61
CA SER A 16 -27.10 13.28 -4.94
C SER A 16 -25.75 14.00 -4.96
N GLU A 17 -25.40 14.71 -3.87
CA GLU A 17 -24.11 15.38 -3.74
C GLU A 17 -22.99 14.34 -3.62
N VAL A 18 -23.18 13.32 -2.77
CA VAL A 18 -22.27 12.18 -2.64
C VAL A 18 -22.14 11.42 -3.96
N GLY A 19 -23.26 11.12 -4.62
CA GLY A 19 -23.26 10.41 -5.90
C GLY A 19 -22.48 11.16 -6.99
N GLN A 20 -22.61 12.48 -7.06
CA GLN A 20 -21.83 13.31 -7.99
C GLN A 20 -20.35 13.34 -7.65
N LEU A 21 -19.99 13.44 -6.37
CA LEU A 21 -18.59 13.44 -5.92
C LEU A 21 -17.89 12.13 -6.24
N ILE A 22 -18.56 10.99 -6.01
CA ILE A 22 -18.04 9.66 -6.37
C ILE A 22 -17.81 9.56 -7.87
N ALA A 23 -18.78 10.00 -8.68
CA ALA A 23 -18.65 9.95 -10.14
C ALA A 23 -17.50 10.82 -10.65
N GLN A 24 -17.29 12.01 -10.07
CA GLN A 24 -16.14 12.85 -10.38
C GLN A 24 -14.82 12.21 -9.98
N ALA A 25 -14.75 11.63 -8.77
CA ALA A 25 -13.57 10.92 -8.31
C ALA A 25 -13.21 9.77 -9.25
N MET A 26 -14.17 8.93 -9.63
CA MET A 26 -13.97 7.81 -10.57
C MET A 26 -13.49 8.28 -11.96
N GLU A 27 -14.00 9.39 -12.45
CA GLU A 27 -13.59 9.95 -13.75
C GLU A 27 -12.12 10.41 -13.72
N GLU A 28 -11.68 11.03 -12.62
CA GLU A 28 -10.32 11.55 -12.49
C GLU A 28 -9.28 10.48 -12.17
N VAL A 29 -9.60 9.49 -11.32
CA VAL A 29 -8.68 8.37 -10.99
C VAL A 29 -8.65 7.27 -12.05
N GLY A 30 -9.67 7.24 -12.92
CA GLY A 30 -9.83 6.24 -13.96
C GLY A 30 -10.40 4.92 -13.45
N LYS A 31 -10.61 3.97 -14.38
CA LYS A 31 -11.32 2.71 -14.13
C LYS A 31 -10.72 1.84 -13.02
N ASP A 32 -9.40 1.85 -12.90
CA ASP A 32 -8.65 1.05 -11.91
C ASP A 32 -8.14 1.89 -10.73
N GLY A 33 -8.55 3.17 -10.67
CA GLY A 33 -8.22 4.03 -9.56
C GLY A 33 -9.04 3.68 -8.32
N VAL A 34 -8.51 4.06 -7.16
CA VAL A 34 -9.07 3.66 -5.87
C VAL A 34 -9.75 4.85 -5.22
N ILE A 35 -10.95 4.63 -4.68
CA ILE A 35 -11.64 5.61 -3.85
C ILE A 35 -11.63 5.10 -2.41
N THR A 36 -11.20 5.96 -1.49
CA THR A 36 -11.21 5.70 -0.05
C THR A 36 -11.94 6.84 0.68
N VAL A 37 -12.54 6.51 1.82
CA VAL A 37 -13.29 7.45 2.65
C VAL A 37 -12.56 7.61 3.98
N GLU A 38 -12.23 8.86 4.29
CA GLU A 38 -11.63 9.29 5.55
C GLU A 38 -12.61 10.17 6.32
N GLU A 39 -12.57 10.11 7.65
CA GLU A 39 -13.35 11.03 8.48
C GLU A 39 -12.68 12.41 8.50
N SER A 40 -13.42 13.45 8.13
CA SER A 40 -12.96 14.84 8.23
C SER A 40 -13.42 15.54 9.51
N LYS A 41 -12.56 16.44 10.00
CA LYS A 41 -12.90 17.36 11.11
C LYS A 41 -13.54 18.66 10.63
N THR A 42 -13.60 18.89 9.31
CA THR A 42 -14.23 20.08 8.71
C THR A 42 -15.66 19.78 8.29
N PHE A 43 -16.53 20.79 8.33
CA PHE A 43 -17.90 20.66 7.84
C PHE A 43 -17.93 20.57 6.31
N GLY A 44 -18.80 19.68 5.80
CA GLY A 44 -18.97 19.43 4.37
C GLY A 44 -18.08 18.29 3.84
N ILE A 45 -18.38 17.85 2.62
CA ILE A 45 -17.67 16.75 1.96
C ILE A 45 -16.63 17.34 1.01
N GLN A 46 -15.40 16.85 1.09
CA GLN A 46 -14.29 17.25 0.24
C GLN A 46 -13.74 16.05 -0.53
N LYS A 47 -13.33 16.30 -1.77
CA LYS A 47 -12.65 15.31 -2.62
C LYS A 47 -11.23 15.77 -2.86
N GLU A 48 -10.27 14.90 -2.56
CA GLU A 48 -8.85 15.13 -2.84
C GLU A 48 -8.29 13.94 -3.62
N ILE A 49 -7.53 14.21 -4.67
CA ILE A 49 -6.82 13.16 -5.40
C ILE A 49 -5.37 13.23 -5.01
N VAL A 50 -4.91 12.15 -4.39
CA VAL A 50 -3.55 12.03 -3.91
C VAL A 50 -2.85 10.88 -4.59
N LYS A 51 -1.53 10.91 -4.55
CA LYS A 51 -0.75 9.78 -5.04
C LYS A 51 -0.90 8.62 -4.06
N GLY A 52 -1.05 7.43 -4.60
CA GLY A 52 -1.13 6.23 -3.79
C GLY A 52 -1.10 5.00 -4.65
N LEU A 53 -1.20 3.85 -4.00
CA LEU A 53 -1.14 2.54 -4.63
C LEU A 53 -2.03 1.59 -3.83
N GLN A 54 -2.84 0.77 -4.51
CA GLN A 54 -3.50 -0.37 -3.89
C GLN A 54 -3.05 -1.68 -4.52
N PHE A 55 -2.93 -2.71 -3.70
CA PHE A 55 -2.68 -4.08 -4.15
C PHE A 55 -3.50 -5.10 -3.35
N ASP A 56 -3.70 -6.26 -3.98
CA ASP A 56 -4.70 -7.26 -3.58
C ASP A 56 -4.12 -8.24 -2.54
N ARG A 57 -3.57 -7.68 -1.46
CA ARG A 57 -3.10 -8.39 -0.27
C ARG A 57 -3.47 -7.60 0.97
N GLY A 58 -4.20 -8.25 1.88
CA GLY A 58 -4.60 -7.69 3.17
C GLY A 58 -3.68 -8.06 4.32
N TYR A 59 -4.10 -7.72 5.54
CA TYR A 59 -3.41 -8.11 6.76
C TYR A 59 -3.30 -9.63 6.88
N ILE A 60 -2.15 -10.15 7.33
CA ILE A 60 -1.94 -11.59 7.51
C ILE A 60 -2.76 -12.13 8.69
N SER A 61 -3.00 -11.29 9.71
CA SER A 61 -3.72 -11.69 10.93
C SER A 61 -4.81 -10.68 11.29
N PRO A 62 -6.04 -11.12 11.61
CA PRO A 62 -7.09 -10.23 12.13
C PRO A 62 -6.71 -9.52 13.43
N TYR A 63 -5.77 -10.07 14.20
CA TYR A 63 -5.23 -9.40 15.39
C TYR A 63 -4.43 -8.13 15.06
N MET A 64 -4.18 -7.85 13.77
CA MET A 64 -3.52 -6.62 13.29
C MET A 64 -4.50 -5.49 12.97
N ILE A 65 -5.82 -5.71 13.09
CA ILE A 65 -6.85 -4.68 12.98
C ILE A 65 -6.62 -3.59 14.04
N THR A 66 -6.88 -2.34 13.67
CA THR A 66 -6.85 -1.18 14.60
C THR A 66 -8.22 -0.52 14.71
N ASP A 67 -9.03 -0.62 13.66
CA ASP A 67 -10.43 -0.22 13.64
C ASP A 67 -11.30 -1.48 13.54
N THR A 68 -11.87 -1.89 14.67
CA THR A 68 -12.69 -3.10 14.75
C THR A 68 -14.09 -2.93 14.17
N GLU A 69 -14.56 -1.70 13.99
CA GLU A 69 -15.87 -1.43 13.39
C GLU A 69 -15.78 -1.61 11.88
N ARG A 70 -14.73 -1.04 11.26
CA ARG A 70 -14.46 -1.15 9.83
C ARG A 70 -13.74 -2.44 9.46
N MET A 71 -13.23 -3.19 10.43
CA MET A 71 -12.36 -4.36 10.24
C MET A 71 -11.11 -4.01 9.41
N GLU A 72 -10.52 -2.86 9.73
CA GLU A 72 -9.38 -2.27 9.03
C GLU A 72 -8.16 -2.13 9.95
N ALA A 73 -6.98 -2.35 9.38
CA ALA A 73 -5.71 -1.97 9.98
C ALA A 73 -5.26 -0.62 9.37
N ILE A 74 -5.27 0.43 10.18
CA ILE A 74 -5.00 1.82 9.80
C ILE A 74 -3.73 2.29 10.50
N PHE A 75 -2.77 2.75 9.71
CA PHE A 75 -1.44 3.17 10.16
C PHE A 75 -1.13 4.56 9.62
N GLU A 76 -0.90 5.53 10.51
CA GLU A 76 -0.56 6.91 10.17
C GLU A 76 0.96 7.15 10.28
N ASP A 77 1.52 7.84 9.29
CA ASP A 77 2.96 8.08 9.11
C ASP A 77 3.87 6.85 9.39
N PRO A 78 3.55 5.64 8.88
CA PRO A 78 4.32 4.45 9.19
C PRO A 78 5.66 4.41 8.47
N HIS A 79 6.61 3.69 9.06
CA HIS A 79 7.73 3.12 8.30
C HIS A 79 7.28 1.85 7.58
N ILE A 80 7.80 1.63 6.37
CA ILE A 80 7.42 0.52 5.50
C ILE A 80 8.67 -0.30 5.17
N LEU A 81 8.76 -1.50 5.73
CA LEU A 81 9.76 -2.49 5.34
C LEU A 81 9.25 -3.25 4.12
N ILE A 82 10.05 -3.29 3.06
CA ILE A 82 9.71 -3.96 1.79
C ILE A 82 10.82 -4.98 1.52
N THR A 83 10.46 -6.26 1.44
CA THR A 83 11.44 -7.33 1.22
C THR A 83 10.81 -8.47 0.42
N ASP A 84 11.62 -9.16 -0.37
CA ASP A 84 11.24 -10.41 -1.03
C ASP A 84 11.53 -11.65 -0.16
N LYS A 85 12.00 -11.44 1.07
CA LYS A 85 12.29 -12.50 2.02
C LYS A 85 11.05 -13.02 2.71
N LYS A 86 11.13 -14.29 3.07
CA LYS A 86 10.30 -14.92 4.10
C LYS A 86 10.85 -14.59 5.49
N ILE A 87 9.98 -14.16 6.39
CA ILE A 87 10.27 -13.80 7.78
C ILE A 87 9.59 -14.83 8.67
N SER A 88 10.35 -15.83 9.11
CA SER A 88 9.85 -16.86 10.03
C SER A 88 10.30 -16.59 11.47
N SER A 89 11.45 -15.93 11.68
CA SER A 89 11.97 -15.59 13.00
C SER A 89 12.00 -14.10 13.30
N LEU A 90 11.65 -13.72 14.53
CA LEU A 90 11.76 -12.32 14.97
C LEU A 90 13.20 -11.81 14.90
N GLN A 91 14.19 -12.71 15.05
CA GLN A 91 15.62 -12.34 15.00
C GLN A 91 15.99 -11.70 13.66
N ASP A 92 15.35 -12.11 12.57
CA ASP A 92 15.61 -11.58 11.22
C ASP A 92 15.23 -10.11 11.09
N ILE A 93 14.22 -9.66 11.85
CA ILE A 93 13.69 -8.29 11.79
C ILE A 93 13.99 -7.47 13.04
N LEU A 94 14.60 -8.06 14.07
CA LEU A 94 14.95 -7.36 15.30
C LEU A 94 15.79 -6.09 15.04
N PRO A 95 16.79 -6.09 14.15
CA PRO A 95 17.55 -4.89 13.83
C PRO A 95 16.68 -3.76 13.24
N VAL A 96 15.64 -4.12 12.47
CA VAL A 96 14.69 -3.15 11.91
C VAL A 96 13.84 -2.54 13.02
N LEU A 97 13.32 -3.38 13.92
CA LEU A 97 12.49 -2.96 15.06
C LEU A 97 13.27 -2.02 15.99
N GLU A 98 14.53 -2.33 16.28
CA GLU A 98 15.41 -1.48 17.10
C GLU A 98 15.64 -0.10 16.47
N LYS A 99 15.92 -0.04 15.15
CA LYS A 99 16.12 1.24 14.45
C LYS A 99 14.86 2.10 14.46
N ILE A 100 13.68 1.50 14.25
CA ILE A 100 12.42 2.24 14.31
C ILE A 100 12.15 2.72 15.74
N ALA A 101 12.35 1.86 16.75
CA ALA A 101 12.15 2.23 18.15
C ALA A 101 13.04 3.42 18.59
N GLN A 102 14.26 3.53 18.05
CA GLN A 102 15.16 4.67 18.30
C GLN A 102 14.60 6.00 17.79
N THR A 103 13.69 6.00 16.81
CA THR A 103 12.99 7.22 16.34
C THR A 103 11.83 7.63 17.25
N GLY A 104 11.49 6.82 18.26
CA GLY A 104 10.31 7.01 19.11
C GLY A 104 8.99 6.57 18.46
N LYS A 105 9.01 6.13 17.20
CA LYS A 105 7.86 5.56 16.50
C LYS A 105 7.67 4.09 16.85
N LYS A 106 6.43 3.62 16.73
CA LYS A 106 6.04 2.23 16.99
C LYS A 106 5.31 1.60 15.82
N GLU A 107 5.04 2.38 14.77
CA GLU A 107 4.24 2.03 13.61
C GLU A 107 5.13 1.48 12.50
N LEU A 108 4.95 0.20 12.19
CA LEU A 108 5.65 -0.47 11.11
C LEU A 108 4.69 -1.28 10.25
N VAL A 109 4.80 -1.07 8.94
CA VAL A 109 4.20 -1.93 7.93
C VAL A 109 5.28 -2.81 7.33
N ILE A 110 5.08 -4.12 7.34
CA ILE A 110 5.99 -5.11 6.75
C ILE A 110 5.30 -5.71 5.53
N ILE A 111 5.91 -5.54 4.36
CA ILE A 111 5.52 -6.18 3.11
C ILE A 111 6.63 -7.17 2.76
N ALA A 112 6.34 -8.45 2.90
CA ALA A 112 7.31 -9.54 2.77
C ALA A 112 6.74 -10.71 1.96
N ASP A 113 7.58 -11.61 1.43
CA ASP A 113 7.08 -12.79 0.72
C ASP A 113 6.19 -13.66 1.61
N GLU A 114 6.57 -13.79 2.88
CA GLU A 114 5.76 -14.46 3.88
C GLU A 114 6.18 -13.98 5.27
N VAL A 115 5.22 -13.83 6.19
CA VAL A 115 5.48 -13.61 7.61
C VAL A 115 4.74 -14.67 8.40
N GLU A 116 5.47 -15.52 9.09
CA GLU A 116 4.92 -16.70 9.76
C GLU A 116 5.69 -17.04 11.05
N GLY A 117 5.42 -18.21 11.62
CA GLY A 117 6.23 -18.77 12.70
C GLY A 117 6.26 -17.91 13.97
N ASP A 118 7.43 -17.90 14.63
CA ASP A 118 7.63 -17.12 15.86
C ASP A 118 7.62 -15.61 15.60
N ALA A 119 8.02 -15.18 14.40
CA ALA A 119 7.95 -13.77 14.01
C ALA A 119 6.50 -13.26 14.07
N LEU A 120 5.58 -13.92 13.35
CA LEU A 120 4.18 -13.50 13.31
C LEU A 120 3.54 -13.51 14.69
N ALA A 121 3.74 -14.60 15.45
CA ALA A 121 3.20 -14.72 16.81
C ALA A 121 3.70 -13.58 17.71
N THR A 122 4.99 -13.25 17.65
CA THR A 122 5.57 -12.22 18.49
C THR A 122 5.13 -10.81 18.08
N LEU A 123 5.04 -10.53 16.77
CA LEU A 123 4.50 -9.26 16.27
C LEU A 123 3.06 -9.03 16.73
N VAL A 124 2.22 -10.08 16.70
CA VAL A 124 0.85 -10.02 17.20
C VAL A 124 0.81 -9.73 18.70
N VAL A 125 1.61 -10.46 19.50
CA VAL A 125 1.67 -10.24 20.96
C VAL A 125 2.17 -8.83 21.29
N ASN A 126 3.17 -8.32 20.58
CA ASN A 126 3.70 -6.97 20.79
C ASN A 126 2.68 -5.88 20.44
N LYS A 127 1.90 -6.08 19.37
CA LYS A 127 0.78 -5.19 19.03
C LYS A 127 -0.29 -5.20 20.12
N LEU A 128 -0.74 -6.37 20.57
CA LEU A 128 -1.75 -6.50 21.62
C LEU A 128 -1.30 -5.86 22.95
N ARG A 129 0.01 -5.83 23.20
CA ARG A 129 0.61 -5.17 24.38
C ARG A 129 0.91 -3.68 24.18
N GLY A 130 0.66 -3.12 22.99
CA GLY A 130 0.97 -1.72 22.68
C GLY A 130 2.47 -1.39 22.68
N ILE A 131 3.33 -2.41 22.61
CA ILE A 131 4.79 -2.25 22.55
C ILE A 131 5.17 -1.76 21.16
N PHE A 132 4.66 -2.43 20.13
CA PHE A 132 4.95 -2.11 18.74
C PHE A 132 3.71 -2.38 17.88
N ASN A 133 3.24 -1.36 17.16
CA ASN A 133 2.11 -1.48 16.25
C ASN A 133 2.65 -1.97 14.92
N THR A 134 2.44 -3.25 14.61
CA THR A 134 2.89 -3.85 13.35
C THR A 134 1.72 -4.29 12.49
N LEU A 135 1.82 -4.04 11.20
CA LEU A 135 0.98 -4.62 10.16
C LEU A 135 1.86 -5.45 9.23
N ALA A 136 1.64 -6.77 9.21
CA ALA A 136 2.32 -7.66 8.28
C ALA A 136 1.38 -8.02 7.12
N ILE A 137 1.88 -7.87 5.90
CA ILE A 137 1.17 -8.10 4.65
C ILE A 137 2.05 -8.95 3.74
N LYS A 138 1.44 -9.93 3.06
CA LYS A 138 2.12 -10.73 2.05
C LYS A 138 2.37 -9.91 0.79
N SER A 139 3.53 -10.07 0.15
CA SER A 139 3.85 -9.38 -1.10
C SER A 139 2.82 -9.74 -2.19
N PRO A 140 2.44 -8.77 -3.04
CA PRO A 140 1.60 -9.07 -4.19
C PRO A 140 2.39 -9.77 -5.30
N GLY A 141 1.69 -10.54 -6.13
CA GLY A 141 2.30 -11.28 -7.23
C GLY A 141 3.12 -12.51 -6.81
N PHE A 142 3.76 -13.15 -7.80
CA PHE A 142 4.59 -14.34 -7.65
C PHE A 142 5.77 -14.27 -8.64
N GLY A 143 6.86 -14.98 -8.37
CA GLY A 143 8.05 -15.01 -9.23
C GLY A 143 8.59 -13.61 -9.56
N ASP A 144 8.97 -13.37 -10.81
CA ASP A 144 9.50 -12.07 -11.25
C ASP A 144 8.49 -10.92 -11.12
N ARG A 145 7.19 -11.21 -11.26
CA ARG A 145 6.15 -10.19 -11.04
C ARG A 145 6.14 -9.68 -9.60
N LYS A 146 6.48 -10.53 -8.63
CA LYS A 146 6.60 -10.12 -7.22
C LYS A 146 7.69 -9.07 -7.06
N LYS A 147 8.87 -9.32 -7.63
CA LYS A 147 10.02 -8.40 -7.59
C LYS A 147 9.64 -7.05 -8.18
N GLU A 148 9.04 -7.09 -9.36
CA GLU A 148 8.56 -5.92 -10.08
C GLU A 148 7.51 -5.10 -9.30
N MET A 149 6.56 -5.77 -8.62
CA MET A 149 5.54 -5.11 -7.81
C MET A 149 6.09 -4.59 -6.47
N LEU A 150 7.05 -5.29 -5.84
CA LEU A 150 7.75 -4.80 -4.65
C LEU A 150 8.56 -3.54 -4.98
N GLU A 151 9.19 -3.51 -6.15
CA GLU A 151 9.90 -2.32 -6.64
C GLU A 151 8.92 -1.15 -6.88
N ASP A 152 7.74 -1.42 -7.44
CA ASP A 152 6.69 -0.40 -7.60
C ASP A 152 6.29 0.21 -6.24
N ILE A 153 6.09 -0.64 -5.22
CA ILE A 153 5.78 -0.20 -3.86
C ILE A 153 6.94 0.61 -3.25
N ALA A 154 8.18 0.17 -3.44
CA ALA A 154 9.37 0.85 -2.96
C ALA A 154 9.49 2.26 -3.56
N ILE A 155 9.31 2.38 -4.88
CA ILE A 155 9.33 3.66 -5.58
C ILE A 155 8.22 4.60 -5.11
N VAL A 156 6.99 4.10 -4.91
CA VAL A 156 5.85 4.91 -4.43
C VAL A 156 6.09 5.41 -2.99
N THR A 157 6.69 4.58 -2.15
CA THR A 157 6.92 4.88 -0.73
C THR A 157 8.25 5.57 -0.45
N GLY A 158 9.15 5.65 -1.44
CA GLY A 158 10.50 6.19 -1.29
C GLY A 158 11.46 5.27 -0.54
N GLY A 159 11.15 3.98 -0.45
CA GLY A 159 12.00 2.96 0.17
C GLY A 159 12.84 2.17 -0.84
N GLN A 160 13.49 1.11 -0.36
CA GLN A 160 14.20 0.13 -1.18
C GLN A 160 13.70 -1.29 -0.86
N VAL A 161 13.69 -2.16 -1.87
CA VAL A 161 13.43 -3.59 -1.65
C VAL A 161 14.67 -4.23 -1.03
N ILE A 162 14.56 -4.71 0.20
CA ILE A 162 15.63 -5.42 0.87
C ILE A 162 15.65 -6.86 0.35
N SER A 163 16.60 -7.16 -0.53
CA SER A 163 16.79 -8.48 -1.13
C SER A 163 18.26 -8.90 -1.10
N GLU A 164 18.48 -10.19 -0.83
CA GLU A 164 19.83 -10.78 -0.86
C GLU A 164 20.42 -10.80 -2.27
N GLU A 165 19.60 -10.83 -3.32
CA GLU A 165 20.06 -10.84 -4.71
C GLU A 165 20.83 -9.57 -5.06
N VAL A 166 20.49 -8.44 -4.43
CA VAL A 166 21.16 -7.14 -4.59
C VAL A 166 22.14 -6.84 -3.44
N GLY A 167 22.42 -7.83 -2.59
CA GLY A 167 23.36 -7.72 -1.47
C GLY A 167 22.85 -6.96 -0.25
N LEU A 168 21.55 -6.64 -0.20
CA LEU A 168 20.92 -5.96 0.93
C LEU A 168 20.43 -6.99 1.95
N LYS A 169 20.72 -6.75 3.23
CA LYS A 169 20.35 -7.65 4.33
C LYS A 169 19.59 -6.90 5.41
N LEU A 170 18.60 -7.58 6.00
CA LEU A 170 17.76 -7.04 7.07
C LEU A 170 18.57 -6.66 8.32
N ASP A 171 19.68 -7.36 8.59
CA ASP A 171 20.56 -7.11 9.73
C ASP A 171 21.37 -5.80 9.62
N LYS A 172 21.52 -5.28 8.40
CA LYS A 172 22.27 -4.05 8.09
C LYS A 172 21.40 -2.96 7.50
N ILE A 173 20.08 -3.07 7.62
CA ILE A 173 19.15 -2.10 7.05
C ILE A 173 19.39 -0.70 7.60
N GLU A 174 19.27 0.35 6.79
CA GLU A 174 19.31 1.75 7.23
C GLU A 174 17.92 2.39 7.18
N MET A 175 17.70 3.43 8.00
CA MET A 175 16.39 4.12 8.05
C MET A 175 16.00 4.73 6.70
N GLY A 176 16.98 5.16 5.89
CA GLY A 176 16.73 5.68 4.55
C GLY A 176 16.30 4.62 3.52
N GLN A 177 16.38 3.33 3.86
CA GLN A 177 15.92 2.24 3.00
C GLN A 177 14.47 1.84 3.29
N LEU A 178 13.92 2.27 4.42
CA LEU A 178 12.51 2.07 4.74
C LEU A 178 11.66 3.07 3.96
N GLY A 179 10.57 2.59 3.38
CA GLY A 179 9.57 3.46 2.78
C GLY A 179 8.76 4.21 3.84
N SER A 180 7.98 5.18 3.40
CA SER A 180 7.01 5.88 4.24
C SER A 180 5.81 6.39 3.44
N ALA A 181 4.70 6.65 4.13
CA ALA A 181 3.48 7.19 3.56
C ALA A 181 2.77 8.06 4.59
N ARG A 182 1.77 8.88 4.19
CA ARG A 182 0.88 9.54 5.16
C ARG A 182 0.03 8.50 5.88
N LYS A 183 -0.56 7.56 5.13
CA LYS A 183 -1.45 6.54 5.70
C LYS A 183 -1.37 5.23 4.92
N VAL A 184 -1.47 4.12 5.64
CA VAL A 184 -1.68 2.78 5.07
C VAL A 184 -2.95 2.20 5.68
N ILE A 185 -3.86 1.74 4.82
CA ILE A 185 -5.10 1.07 5.20
C ILE A 185 -5.05 -0.34 4.65
N SER A 186 -5.26 -1.35 5.49
CA SER A 186 -5.30 -2.75 5.07
C SER A 186 -6.57 -3.42 5.57
N THR A 187 -7.30 -4.03 4.65
CA THR A 187 -8.46 -4.87 4.92
C THR A 187 -8.03 -6.35 4.89
N LYS A 188 -8.98 -7.28 4.93
CA LYS A 188 -8.70 -8.70 4.74
C LYS A 188 -8.09 -9.02 3.37
N GLU A 189 -8.45 -8.27 2.34
CA GLU A 189 -8.14 -8.61 0.95
C GLU A 189 -7.21 -7.60 0.27
N ASN A 190 -7.23 -6.33 0.70
CA ASN A 190 -6.54 -5.24 0.02
C ASN A 190 -5.69 -4.42 0.98
N THR A 191 -4.63 -3.82 0.45
CA THR A 191 -3.87 -2.77 1.14
C THR A 191 -3.74 -1.56 0.24
N THR A 192 -4.06 -0.39 0.78
CA THR A 192 -4.01 0.91 0.12
C THR A 192 -3.00 1.80 0.83
N ILE A 193 -2.01 2.26 0.09
CA ILE A 193 -0.99 3.23 0.51
C ILE A 193 -1.42 4.59 0.00
N ILE A 194 -1.62 5.54 0.91
CA ILE A 194 -2.09 6.88 0.64
C ILE A 194 -0.95 7.87 0.90
N GLU A 195 -0.62 8.67 -0.10
CA GLU A 195 0.47 9.65 -0.09
C GLU A 195 1.81 9.03 0.32
N GLY A 196 2.25 8.04 -0.47
CA GLY A 196 3.62 7.53 -0.38
C GLY A 196 4.64 8.65 -0.59
N LYS A 197 5.72 8.65 0.20
CA LYS A 197 6.74 9.72 0.19
C LYS A 197 7.83 9.52 -0.87
N GLY A 198 7.53 8.75 -1.92
CA GLY A 198 8.41 8.56 -3.06
C GLY A 198 8.55 9.82 -3.93
N GLU A 199 9.73 9.98 -4.52
CA GLU A 199 10.00 11.12 -5.39
C GLU A 199 9.17 11.05 -6.67
N LYS A 200 8.55 12.18 -7.05
CA LYS A 200 7.70 12.27 -8.24
C LYS A 200 8.43 11.83 -9.52
N GLY A 201 9.70 12.19 -9.67
CA GLY A 201 10.50 11.82 -10.84
C GLY A 201 10.70 10.30 -10.96
N ASN A 202 10.93 9.61 -9.86
CA ASN A 202 11.13 8.15 -9.85
C ASN A 202 9.83 7.41 -10.20
N ILE A 203 8.69 7.89 -9.69
CA ILE A 203 7.37 7.34 -10.04
C ILE A 203 7.07 7.55 -11.53
N GLU A 204 7.32 8.74 -12.08
CA GLU A 204 7.12 9.05 -13.50
C GLU A 204 8.05 8.24 -14.42
N ALA A 205 9.32 8.05 -14.00
CA ALA A 205 10.26 7.19 -14.70
C ALA A 205 9.77 5.73 -14.71
N ARG A 206 9.27 5.23 -13.57
CA ARG A 206 8.71 3.88 -13.47
C ARG A 206 7.49 3.67 -14.36
N ILE A 207 6.56 4.63 -14.36
CA ILE A 207 5.40 4.66 -15.25
C ILE A 207 5.84 4.62 -16.72
N SER A 208 6.87 5.40 -17.08
CA SER A 208 7.39 5.45 -18.45
C SER A 208 8.04 4.13 -18.88
N GLN A 209 8.76 3.48 -17.95
CA GLN A 209 9.34 2.16 -18.16
C GLN A 209 8.25 1.12 -18.46
N ILE A 210 7.19 1.05 -17.65
CA ILE A 210 6.09 0.10 -17.84
C ILE A 210 5.36 0.38 -19.17
N LYS A 211 5.10 1.66 -19.51
CA LYS A 211 4.52 2.04 -20.81
C LYS A 211 5.36 1.56 -22.00
N LYS A 212 6.69 1.59 -21.88
CA LYS A 212 7.60 1.08 -22.91
C LYS A 212 7.51 -0.45 -23.01
N GLN A 213 7.54 -1.15 -21.87
CA GLN A 213 7.39 -2.60 -21.81
C GLN A 213 6.07 -3.08 -22.45
N ILE A 214 4.96 -2.36 -22.23
CA ILE A 214 3.67 -2.68 -22.86
C ILE A 214 3.75 -2.64 -24.40
N LYS A 215 4.48 -1.66 -24.96
CA LYS A 215 4.61 -1.49 -26.42
C LYS A 215 5.51 -2.55 -27.05
N GLU A 216 6.54 -2.96 -26.34
CA GLU A 216 7.56 -3.90 -26.83
C GLU A 216 7.17 -5.36 -26.62
N ASN A 217 6.18 -5.64 -25.76
CA ASN A 217 5.72 -6.99 -25.51
C ASN A 217 4.76 -7.46 -26.62
N GLU A 218 4.86 -8.71 -27.05
CA GLU A 218 3.98 -9.33 -28.05
C GLU A 218 2.86 -10.17 -27.40
N SER A 219 3.03 -10.56 -26.14
CA SER A 219 2.07 -11.35 -25.37
C SER A 219 0.94 -10.46 -24.84
N GLU A 220 -0.28 -10.70 -25.30
CA GLU A 220 -1.47 -9.99 -24.81
C GLU A 220 -1.69 -10.21 -23.30
N PHE A 221 -1.38 -11.41 -22.80
CA PHE A 221 -1.45 -11.70 -21.36
C PHE A 221 -0.50 -10.80 -20.55
N ASP A 222 0.74 -10.63 -21.00
CA ASP A 222 1.71 -9.79 -20.28
C ASP A 222 1.36 -8.31 -20.40
N LYS A 223 0.84 -7.87 -21.56
CA LYS A 223 0.34 -6.51 -21.72
C LYS A 223 -0.78 -6.20 -20.74
N GLU A 224 -1.74 -7.10 -20.59
CA GLU A 224 -2.84 -6.95 -19.61
C GLU A 224 -2.27 -6.77 -18.20
N LYS A 225 -1.31 -7.59 -17.79
CA LYS A 225 -0.69 -7.52 -16.46
C LYS A 225 0.18 -6.28 -16.25
N LEU A 226 0.82 -5.77 -17.29
CA LEU A 226 1.53 -4.49 -17.24
C LEU A 226 0.55 -3.31 -17.20
N GLN A 227 -0.59 -3.39 -17.88
CA GLN A 227 -1.64 -2.38 -17.82
C GLN A 227 -2.25 -2.29 -16.41
N GLU A 228 -2.52 -3.43 -15.75
CA GLU A 228 -2.96 -3.46 -14.35
C GLU A 228 -1.97 -2.73 -13.42
N ARG A 229 -0.68 -3.00 -13.56
CA ARG A 229 0.38 -2.34 -12.77
C ARG A 229 0.47 -0.84 -13.07
N LEU A 230 0.43 -0.48 -14.36
CA LEU A 230 0.44 0.91 -14.79
C LEU A 230 -0.74 1.68 -14.20
N ALA A 231 -1.93 1.09 -14.23
CA ALA A 231 -3.12 1.74 -13.73
C ALA A 231 -3.05 1.97 -12.21
N LYS A 232 -2.54 0.98 -11.46
CA LYS A 232 -2.27 1.12 -10.02
C LYS A 232 -1.28 2.22 -9.68
N LEU A 233 -0.26 2.46 -10.52
CA LEU A 233 0.72 3.53 -10.33
C LEU A 233 0.26 4.91 -10.81
N ALA A 234 -0.55 4.96 -11.88
CA ALA A 234 -0.94 6.19 -12.55
C ALA A 234 -2.29 6.75 -12.06
N GLY A 235 -3.22 5.90 -11.64
CA GLY A 235 -4.59 6.28 -11.27
C GLY A 235 -4.68 7.03 -9.93
N GLY A 236 -3.67 6.89 -9.08
CA GLY A 236 -3.67 7.51 -7.76
C GLY A 236 -4.78 6.96 -6.85
N VAL A 237 -5.03 7.66 -5.76
CA VAL A 237 -6.08 7.34 -4.78
C VAL A 237 -6.90 8.60 -4.55
N ALA A 238 -8.19 8.54 -4.83
CA ALA A 238 -9.13 9.58 -4.43
C ALA A 238 -9.54 9.35 -2.98
N VAL A 239 -9.40 10.39 -2.17
CA VAL A 239 -9.83 10.43 -0.78
C VAL A 239 -11.03 11.35 -0.69
N ILE A 240 -12.15 10.82 -0.23
CA ILE A 240 -13.33 11.60 0.13
C ILE A 240 -13.30 11.81 1.65
N LYS A 241 -13.35 13.06 2.08
CA LYS A 241 -13.21 13.53 3.47
C LYS A 241 -14.49 14.22 3.92
#